data_AF-A0A559LY86-F1
#
_entry.id   AF-A0A559LY86-F1
#
_cell.length_a   1.000
_cell.length_b   1.000
_cell.length_c   1.000
_cell.angle_alpha   90.00
_cell.angle_beta   90.00
_cell.angle_gamma   90.00
#
_symmetry.space_group_name_H-M   'P 1'
#
loop_
_entity.id
_entity.type
_entity.pdbx_description
1 polymer ?
#
loop_
_entity_poly.entity_id
_entity_poly.type
_entity_poly.pdbx_seq_one_letter_code
_entity_poly.pdbx_strand_id
1 'polypeptide(L)'
;ERLKKGEVDAVAVRVWQRANHRGHAASIVAAFRGGLLFDVHETYRELSESKMEVLFVLGGEDEVFPVEMMRRELLEGVQWKKGVTVVDGAGHEIVRSHVGEVVDIVEGFWGGEEAGE
;
A
#
# COMPACT_ATOMS: atom_id res chain seq x y z
N GLU A 1 27.31 7.21 -8.97
CA GLU A 1 27.59 5.90 -8.34
C GLU A 1 26.33 5.10 -7.98
N ARG A 2 25.43 5.52 -7.08
CA ARG A 2 24.20 4.75 -6.73
C ARG A 2 23.23 4.52 -7.90
N LEU A 3 22.87 5.57 -8.64
CA LEU A 3 22.01 5.46 -9.84
C LEU A 3 22.59 4.55 -10.94
N LYS A 4 23.92 4.47 -11.06
CA LYS A 4 24.57 3.58 -12.03
C LYS A 4 24.46 2.10 -11.63
N LYS A 5 24.14 1.81 -10.37
CA LYS A 5 23.84 0.47 -9.85
C LYS A 5 22.33 0.15 -9.86
N GLY A 6 21.50 1.03 -10.44
CA GLY A 6 20.04 0.89 -10.42
C GLY A 6 19.38 1.28 -9.09
N GLU A 7 20.15 1.75 -8.11
CA GLU A 7 19.60 2.20 -6.83
C GLU A 7 18.91 3.56 -7.03
N VAL A 8 17.58 3.56 -6.90
CA VAL A 8 16.76 4.77 -6.92
C VAL A 8 16.37 5.12 -5.48
N ASP A 9 16.70 6.33 -5.05
CA ASP A 9 16.19 6.89 -3.80
C ASP A 9 14.77 7.40 -4.04
N ALA A 10 13.78 6.53 -3.82
CA ALA A 10 12.38 6.82 -4.05
C ALA A 10 11.86 8.00 -3.22
N VAL A 11 12.44 8.24 -2.03
CA VAL A 11 12.09 9.37 -1.16
C VAL A 11 12.60 10.68 -1.79
N ALA A 12 13.84 10.70 -2.28
CA ALA A 12 14.39 11.85 -2.97
C ALA A 12 13.62 12.17 -4.27
N VAL A 13 13.20 11.15 -5.02
CA VAL A 13 12.36 11.34 -6.22
C VAL A 13 11.03 12.02 -5.87
N ARG A 14 10.35 11.59 -4.79
CA ARG A 14 9.11 12.22 -4.31
C ARG A 14 9.32 13.69 -3.97
N VAL A 15 10.38 14.02 -3.24
CA VAL A 15 10.71 15.42 -2.87
C VAL A 15 10.92 16.25 -4.13
N TRP A 16 11.68 15.73 -5.10
CA TRP A 16 11.90 16.40 -6.38
C TRP A 16 10.59 16.57 -7.16
N GLN A 17 9.74 15.54 -7.25
CA GLN A 17 8.45 15.61 -7.93
C GLN A 17 7.54 16.66 -7.31
N ARG A 18 7.47 16.75 -5.98
CA ARG A 18 6.69 17.77 -5.30
C ARG A 18 7.16 19.19 -5.64
N ALA A 19 8.48 19.39 -5.76
CA ALA A 19 9.05 20.70 -6.06
C ALA A 19 8.99 21.08 -7.54
N ASN A 20 9.08 20.11 -8.46
CA ASN A 20 9.29 20.38 -9.90
C ASN A 20 8.09 20.00 -10.77
N HIS A 21 7.30 19.00 -10.36
CA HIS A 21 6.18 18.53 -11.16
C HIS A 21 4.92 19.34 -10.84
N ARG A 22 4.62 20.34 -11.69
CA ARG A 22 3.47 21.24 -11.52
C ARG A 22 2.13 20.52 -11.35
N GLY A 23 1.99 19.31 -11.91
CA GLY A 23 0.79 18.49 -11.79
C GLY A 23 0.65 17.73 -10.48
N HIS A 24 1.68 17.69 -9.62
CA HIS A 24 1.70 16.83 -8.42
C HIS A 24 0.57 17.17 -7.43
N ALA A 25 0.38 18.46 -7.11
CA ALA A 25 -0.70 18.87 -6.21
C ALA A 25 -2.08 18.60 -6.84
N ALA A 26 -2.23 18.88 -8.14
CA ALA A 26 -3.47 18.64 -8.86
C ALA A 26 -3.83 17.15 -8.93
N SER A 27 -2.86 16.25 -9.11
CA SER A 27 -3.10 14.80 -9.12
C SER A 27 -3.55 14.29 -7.76
N ILE A 28 -3.00 14.83 -6.65
CA ILE A 28 -3.46 14.48 -5.30
C ILE A 28 -4.92 14.93 -5.12
N VAL A 29 -5.22 16.20 -5.42
CA VAL A 29 -6.60 16.71 -5.29
C VAL A 29 -7.58 15.94 -6.18
N ALA A 30 -7.17 15.56 -7.38
CA ALA A 30 -7.99 14.73 -8.27
C ALA A 30 -8.28 13.35 -7.66
N ALA A 31 -7.30 12.72 -7.01
CA ALA A 31 -7.50 11.43 -6.32
C ALA A 31 -8.54 11.54 -5.19
N PHE A 32 -8.54 12.65 -4.43
CA PHE A 32 -9.58 12.89 -3.41
C PHE A 32 -10.97 13.15 -3.99
N ARG A 33 -11.06 13.67 -5.22
CA ARG A 33 -12.35 14.01 -5.85
C ARG A 33 -12.96 12.88 -6.67
N GLY A 34 -12.13 12.06 -7.32
CA GLY A 34 -12.56 11.02 -8.25
C GLY A 34 -11.97 9.64 -7.99
N GLY A 35 -11.14 9.50 -6.96
CA GLY A 35 -10.60 8.21 -6.54
C GLY A 35 -11.48 7.52 -5.50
N LEU A 36 -11.25 6.21 -5.34
CA LEU A 36 -11.93 5.34 -4.38
C LEU A 36 -11.26 5.40 -3.00
N LEU A 37 -11.10 6.61 -2.45
CA LEU A 37 -10.43 6.83 -1.16
C LEU A 37 -11.40 6.78 0.03
N PHE A 38 -12.68 7.08 -0.18
CA PHE A 38 -13.68 7.14 0.88
C PHE A 38 -14.95 6.39 0.48
N ASP A 39 -15.73 5.99 1.49
CA ASP A 39 -17.07 5.41 1.34
C ASP A 39 -17.11 4.17 0.43
N VAL A 40 -16.09 3.32 0.56
CA VAL A 40 -15.93 2.07 -0.19
C VAL A 40 -16.30 0.84 0.65
N HIS A 41 -16.90 1.03 1.84
CA HIS A 41 -17.21 -0.04 2.78
C HIS A 41 -18.07 -1.15 2.17
N GLU A 42 -19.10 -0.81 1.40
CA GLU A 42 -19.94 -1.82 0.74
C GLU A 42 -19.15 -2.65 -0.28
N THR A 43 -18.26 -2.03 -1.07
CA THR A 43 -17.38 -2.76 -1.99
C THR A 43 -16.45 -3.72 -1.24
N TYR A 44 -15.88 -3.29 -0.12
CA TYR A 44 -15.03 -4.17 0.69
C TYR A 44 -15.83 -5.28 1.41
N ARG A 45 -17.10 -5.02 1.75
CA ARG A 45 -18.01 -6.04 2.30
C ARG A 45 -18.34 -7.10 1.24
N GLU A 46 -18.68 -6.70 0.02
CA GLU A 46 -18.88 -7.63 -1.09
C GLU A 46 -17.62 -8.46 -1.37
N LEU A 47 -16.43 -7.82 -1.31
CA LEU A 47 -15.16 -8.53 -1.43
C LEU A 47 -14.92 -9.52 -0.29
N SER A 48 -15.35 -9.21 0.94
CA SER A 48 -15.16 -10.09 2.10
C SER A 48 -16.00 -11.36 2.03
N GLU A 49 -17.14 -11.29 1.34
CA GLU A 49 -18.02 -12.42 1.04
C GLU A 49 -17.61 -13.20 -0.23
N SER A 50 -16.72 -12.61 -1.04
CA SER A 50 -16.27 -13.19 -2.29
C SER A 50 -15.29 -14.35 -2.07
N LYS A 51 -15.10 -15.16 -3.12
CA LYS A 51 -14.05 -16.19 -3.17
C LYS A 51 -12.67 -15.62 -3.53
N MET A 52 -12.55 -14.31 -3.76
CA MET A 52 -11.28 -13.72 -4.15
C MET A 52 -10.29 -13.76 -2.98
N GLU A 53 -9.04 -14.03 -3.32
CA GLU A 53 -7.94 -13.84 -2.38
C GLU A 53 -7.53 -12.37 -2.42
N VAL A 54 -7.35 -11.78 -1.25
CA VAL A 54 -7.03 -10.37 -1.10
C VAL A 54 -5.98 -10.25 -0.01
N LEU A 55 -4.89 -9.59 -0.35
CA LEU A 55 -3.78 -9.26 0.53
C LEU A 55 -3.91 -7.80 0.99
N PHE A 56 -3.87 -7.57 2.29
CA PHE A 56 -3.68 -6.25 2.87
C PHE A 56 -2.27 -6.15 3.44
N VAL A 57 -1.52 -5.14 3.00
CA VAL A 57 -0.21 -4.80 3.55
C VAL A 57 -0.27 -3.39 4.10
N LEU A 58 -0.02 -3.24 5.40
CA LEU A 58 -0.12 -1.97 6.12
C LEU A 58 1.26 -1.60 6.70
N GLY A 59 1.57 -0.31 6.72
CA GLY A 59 2.73 0.20 7.44
C GLY A 59 2.43 0.31 8.94
N GLY A 60 3.29 -0.28 9.78
CA GLY A 60 3.15 -0.26 11.25
C GLY A 60 3.17 1.15 11.86
N GLU A 61 3.85 2.09 11.22
CA GLU A 61 4.02 3.48 11.63
C GLU A 61 3.27 4.45 10.68
N ASP A 62 2.25 3.98 9.95
CA ASP A 62 1.45 4.84 9.08
C ASP A 62 0.62 5.85 9.90
N GLU A 63 0.96 7.13 9.80
CA GLU A 63 0.23 8.23 10.45
C GLU A 63 -1.01 8.69 9.64
N VAL A 64 -1.10 8.36 8.35
CA VAL A 64 -2.23 8.72 7.48
C VAL A 64 -3.37 7.73 7.67
N PHE A 65 -3.06 6.43 7.69
CA PHE A 65 -4.00 5.35 7.95
C PHE A 65 -3.47 4.41 9.05
N PRO A 66 -3.62 4.79 10.33
CA PRO A 66 -3.10 4.00 11.44
C PRO A 66 -3.60 2.56 11.42
N VAL A 67 -2.71 1.61 11.74
CA VAL A 67 -3.03 0.16 11.73
C VAL A 67 -4.28 -0.16 12.53
N GLU A 68 -4.44 0.43 13.72
CA GLU A 68 -5.61 0.19 14.57
C GLU A 68 -6.91 0.75 13.97
N MET A 69 -6.83 1.88 13.26
CA MET A 69 -7.98 2.38 12.49
C MET A 69 -8.32 1.39 11.38
N MET A 70 -7.34 0.97 10.58
CA MET A 70 -7.56 0.05 9.48
C MET A 70 -8.11 -1.30 9.95
N ARG A 71 -7.58 -1.86 11.04
CA ARG A 71 -8.10 -3.10 11.65
C ARG A 71 -9.55 -2.95 12.06
N ARG A 72 -9.92 -1.83 12.69
CA ARG A 72 -11.32 -1.58 13.07
C ARG A 72 -12.22 -1.48 11.83
N GLU A 73 -11.85 -0.69 10.83
CA GLU A 73 -12.65 -0.55 9.60
C GLU A 73 -12.81 -1.89 8.87
N LEU A 74 -11.74 -2.70 8.81
CA LEU A 74 -11.76 -4.01 8.17
C LEU A 74 -12.58 -5.02 8.97
N LEU A 75 -12.33 -5.20 10.27
CA LEU A 75 -13.00 -6.20 11.10
C LEU A 75 -14.45 -5.83 11.40
N GLU A 76 -14.72 -4.59 11.81
CA GLU A 76 -16.04 -4.16 12.27
C GLU A 76 -16.86 -3.54 11.12
N GLY A 77 -16.24 -2.69 10.30
CA GLY A 77 -16.94 -1.96 9.23
C GLY A 77 -17.39 -2.85 8.07
N VAL A 78 -16.53 -3.79 7.66
CA VAL A 78 -16.76 -4.63 6.46
C VAL A 78 -16.67 -6.13 6.73
N GLN A 79 -16.58 -6.52 8.02
CA GLN A 79 -16.57 -7.91 8.48
C GLN A 79 -15.48 -8.78 7.83
N TRP A 80 -14.34 -8.17 7.53
CA TRP A 80 -13.19 -8.84 6.93
C TRP A 80 -12.63 -9.87 7.91
N LYS A 81 -12.67 -11.16 7.53
CA LYS A 81 -12.25 -12.26 8.43
C LYS A 81 -10.82 -12.73 8.20
N LYS A 82 -10.21 -12.34 7.07
CA LYS A 82 -8.83 -12.68 6.76
C LYS A 82 -7.89 -11.69 7.46
N GLY A 83 -6.68 -12.12 7.79
CA GLY A 83 -5.70 -11.26 8.48
C GLY A 83 -5.24 -10.08 7.63
N VAL A 84 -4.49 -9.18 8.26
CA VAL A 84 -3.72 -8.12 7.59
C VAL A 84 -2.25 -8.35 7.88
N THR A 85 -1.41 -8.06 6.89
CA THR A 85 0.05 -8.08 7.05
C THR A 85 0.50 -6.67 7.45
N VAL A 86 1.27 -6.56 8.53
CA VAL A 86 1.82 -5.29 8.99
C VAL A 86 3.32 -5.35 8.86
N VAL A 87 3.90 -4.33 8.22
CA VAL A 87 5.36 -4.14 8.11
C VAL A 87 5.80 -3.15 9.18
N ASP A 88 6.54 -3.64 10.17
CA ASP A 88 7.03 -2.84 11.28
C ASP A 88 8.05 -1.80 10.78
N GLY A 89 8.03 -0.58 11.34
CA GLY A 89 8.91 0.51 10.92
C GLY A 89 8.52 1.18 9.59
N ALA A 90 7.52 0.67 8.87
CA ALA A 90 7.02 1.31 7.65
C ALA A 90 5.90 2.31 7.94
N GLY A 91 6.03 3.52 7.38
CA GLY A 91 4.92 4.48 7.28
C GLY A 91 4.08 4.29 6.01
N HIS A 92 3.30 5.32 5.66
CA HIS A 92 2.39 5.32 4.49
C HIS A 92 3.06 4.97 3.15
N GLU A 93 4.35 5.26 3.02
CA GLU A 93 5.15 5.08 1.80
C GLU A 93 5.84 3.71 1.76
N ILE A 94 5.21 2.68 2.35
CA ILE A 94 5.74 1.32 2.56
C ILE A 94 6.43 0.72 1.32
N VAL A 95 5.82 0.85 0.14
CA VAL A 95 6.36 0.35 -1.14
C VAL A 95 7.63 1.07 -1.62
N ARG A 96 8.01 2.17 -0.96
CA ARG A 96 9.21 2.96 -1.26
C ARG A 96 10.28 2.83 -0.18
N SER A 97 9.88 2.60 1.07
CA SER A 97 10.80 2.49 2.21
C SER A 97 11.22 1.05 2.50
N HIS A 98 10.34 0.08 2.28
CA HIS A 98 10.54 -1.34 2.62
C HIS A 98 10.34 -2.23 1.39
N VAL A 99 11.00 -1.87 0.28
CA VAL A 99 10.79 -2.50 -1.03
C VAL A 99 10.95 -4.02 -0.98
N GLY A 100 12.06 -4.51 -0.41
CA GLY A 100 12.36 -5.95 -0.36
C GLY A 100 11.29 -6.73 0.40
N GLU A 101 10.94 -6.28 1.60
CA GLU A 101 9.93 -6.95 2.43
C GLU A 101 8.54 -6.94 1.77
N VAL A 102 8.14 -5.84 1.13
CA VAL A 102 6.88 -5.80 0.37
C VAL A 102 6.91 -6.75 -0.82
N VAL A 103 8.05 -6.83 -1.54
CA VAL A 103 8.22 -7.77 -2.66
C VAL A 103 8.04 -9.20 -2.17
N ASP A 104 8.73 -9.60 -1.09
CA ASP A 104 8.62 -10.95 -0.54
C ASP A 104 7.18 -11.30 -0.14
N ILE A 105 6.45 -10.36 0.49
CA ILE A 105 5.04 -10.53 0.87
C ILE A 105 4.16 -10.73 -0.38
N VAL A 106 4.37 -9.92 -1.42
CA VAL A 106 3.59 -9.97 -2.66
C VAL A 106 3.89 -11.23 -3.46
N GLU A 107 5.16 -11.63 -3.57
CA GLU A 107 5.57 -12.88 -4.22
C GLU A 107 4.98 -14.09 -3.51
N GLY A 108 5.00 -14.10 -2.17
CA GLY A 108 4.35 -15.15 -1.37
C GLY A 108 2.84 -15.23 -1.62
N PHE A 109 2.16 -14.08 -1.76
CA PHE A 109 0.73 -14.04 -2.10
C PHE A 109 0.43 -14.57 -3.50
N TRP A 110 1.28 -14.29 -4.49
CA TRP A 110 1.12 -14.83 -5.85
C TRP A 110 1.54 -16.30 -5.97
N GLY A 111 1.96 -16.92 -4.86
CA GLY A 111 2.29 -18.34 -4.78
C GLY A 111 3.71 -18.69 -5.19
N GLY A 112 4.59 -17.69 -5.39
CA GLY A 112 6.00 -17.83 -5.74
C GLY A 112 6.26 -18.82 -6.88
N GLU A 113 6.57 -18.35 -8.10
CA GLU A 113 7.35 -19.23 -8.97
C GLU A 113 8.69 -19.48 -8.27
N GLU A 114 9.00 -20.73 -7.93
CA GLU A 114 10.40 -21.14 -7.90
C GLU A 114 10.95 -20.72 -9.27
N ALA A 115 11.76 -19.66 -9.30
CA ALA A 115 12.51 -19.32 -10.48
C ALA A 115 13.34 -20.56 -10.82
N GLY A 116 12.88 -21.30 -11.84
CA GLY A 116 13.44 -22.59 -12.20
C GLY A 116 14.95 -22.51 -12.35
N GLU A 117 15.62 -23.55 -11.85
CA GLU A 117 17.06 -23.83 -11.99
C GLU A 117 17.61 -23.61 -13.40
#